data_AF-A0AAD2A8X8-F1
#
_entry.id   AF-A0AAD2A8X8-F1
#
_cell.length_a   1.000
_cell.length_b   1.000
_cell.length_c   1.000
_cell.angle_alpha   90.00
_cell.angle_beta   90.00
_cell.angle_gamma   90.00
#
_symmetry.space_group_name_H-M   'P 1'
#
loop_
_entity.id
_entity.type
_entity.pdbx_description
1 polymer ?
#
loop_
_entity_poly.entity_id
_entity_poly.type
_entity_poly.pdbx_seq_one_letter_code
_entity_poly.pdbx_strand_id
1 'polypeptide(L)'
;MCRNSYFHIVNNDYTHWEVYTIAGSSNPTINSQGNRYLAPVNHFAKEVTRRVVIGSKIWRHWNWRSEGDLMLNGAYYTPIGRGAVANYARDMLLRSLVRLAKVLSRGTLLLRSSVRGKGKLLLRSSVT
;
A
#
# COMPACT_ATOMS: atom_id res chain seq x y z
N MET A 1 13.07 1.37 13.10
CA MET A 1 13.35 2.82 13.10
C MET A 1 14.06 3.18 11.79
N CYS A 2 13.64 4.24 11.10
CA CYS A 2 14.13 4.63 9.77
C CYS A 2 14.89 5.97 9.84
N ARG A 3 16.03 6.13 9.14
CA ARG A 3 16.80 7.39 9.14
C ARG A 3 17.38 7.71 7.76
N ASN A 4 17.11 8.89 7.19
CA ASN A 4 17.58 9.30 5.86
C ASN A 4 17.35 8.21 4.79
N SER A 5 16.16 7.58 4.76
CA SER A 5 15.92 6.41 3.90
C SER A 5 14.48 6.35 3.39
N TYR A 6 14.24 5.43 2.45
CA TYR A 6 12.92 5.05 1.96
C TYR A 6 12.53 3.68 2.51
N PHE A 7 11.31 3.55 3.01
CA PHE A 7 10.74 2.29 3.48
C PHE A 7 9.32 2.07 2.94
N HIS A 8 9.02 0.84 2.54
CA HIS A 8 7.68 0.40 2.17
C HIS A 8 7.29 -0.78 3.04
N ILE A 9 6.29 -0.60 3.89
CA ILE A 9 5.83 -1.55 4.90
C ILE A 9 4.50 -2.11 4.39
N VAL A 10 4.47 -3.40 4.02
CA VAL A 10 3.35 -3.99 3.28
C VAL A 10 2.83 -5.26 3.94
N ASN A 11 1.51 -5.37 4.11
CA ASN A 11 0.79 -6.58 4.54
C ASN A 11 1.30 -7.22 5.85
N ASN A 12 1.66 -6.41 6.83
CA ASN A 12 2.05 -6.88 8.16
C ASN A 12 0.86 -6.82 9.13
N ASP A 13 0.83 -7.74 10.10
CA ASP A 13 -0.13 -7.74 11.19
C ASP A 13 0.58 -7.39 12.50
N TYR A 14 0.28 -6.22 13.05
CA TYR A 14 0.85 -5.70 14.29
C TYR A 14 -0.21 -5.74 15.37
N THR A 15 -0.01 -6.60 16.36
CA THR A 15 -1.02 -6.88 17.39
C THR A 15 -0.67 -6.35 18.77
N HIS A 16 0.62 -6.09 19.02
CA HIS A 16 1.12 -5.65 20.32
C HIS A 16 2.35 -4.77 20.10
N TRP A 17 2.25 -3.48 20.44
CA TRP A 17 3.41 -2.58 20.55
C TRP A 17 3.33 -1.84 21.88
N GLU A 18 4.48 -1.53 22.46
CA GLU A 18 4.52 -0.85 23.77
C GLU A 18 4.44 0.67 23.64
N VAL A 19 5.06 1.24 22.60
CA VAL A 19 5.18 2.69 22.43
C VAL A 19 4.77 3.14 21.03
N TYR A 20 5.26 2.47 19.97
CA TYR A 20 4.93 2.72 18.57
C TYR A 20 5.32 1.52 17.72
N THR A 21 4.80 1.45 16.50
CA THR A 21 5.17 0.41 15.52
C THR A 21 6.18 0.93 14.48
N ILE A 22 5.96 2.17 14.02
CA ILE A 22 6.76 2.81 12.99
C ILE A 22 7.43 4.04 13.61
N ALA A 23 8.74 4.16 13.48
CA ALA A 23 9.45 5.36 13.88
C ALA A 23 10.50 5.78 12.88
N GLY A 24 10.77 7.08 12.83
CA GLY A 24 11.81 7.63 11.99
C GLY A 24 12.39 8.94 12.50
N SER A 25 13.63 9.19 12.08
CA SER A 25 14.39 10.42 12.33
C SER A 25 15.03 10.90 11.04
N SER A 26 15.43 12.17 10.97
CA SER A 26 16.18 12.71 9.81
C SER A 26 15.48 12.43 8.46
N ASN A 27 14.27 12.97 8.27
CA ASN A 27 13.55 12.99 6.99
C ASN A 27 13.45 11.66 6.20
N PRO A 28 12.96 10.55 6.79
CA PRO A 28 12.69 9.36 6.03
C PRO A 28 11.38 9.49 5.24
N THR A 29 11.27 8.76 4.13
CA THR A 29 10.01 8.52 3.42
C THR A 29 9.48 7.13 3.81
N ILE A 30 8.22 7.06 4.26
CA ILE A 30 7.61 5.81 4.73
C ILE A 30 6.26 5.65 4.05
N ASN A 31 6.10 4.54 3.31
CA ASN A 31 4.83 4.14 2.74
C ASN A 31 4.34 2.90 3.49
N SER A 32 3.21 3.02 4.19
CA SER A 32 2.50 1.91 4.83
C SER A 32 1.33 1.50 3.95
N GLN A 33 1.21 0.20 3.64
CA GLN A 33 0.18 -0.31 2.74
C GLN A 33 -0.37 -1.67 3.17
N GLY A 34 -1.69 -1.77 3.36
CA GLY A 34 -2.39 -3.03 3.58
C GLY A 34 -2.04 -3.74 4.91
N ASN A 35 -1.48 -3.02 5.87
CA ASN A 35 -1.14 -3.56 7.19
C ASN A 35 -2.35 -3.54 8.12
N ARG A 36 -2.35 -4.42 9.13
CA ARG A 36 -3.32 -4.39 10.22
C ARG A 36 -2.63 -3.93 11.50
N TYR A 37 -3.19 -2.91 12.14
CA TYR A 37 -2.70 -2.32 13.38
C TYR A 37 -3.76 -2.48 14.47
N LEU A 38 -3.57 -3.44 15.36
CA LEU A 38 -4.40 -3.60 16.55
C LEU A 38 -3.67 -2.97 17.74
N ALA A 39 -4.16 -1.80 18.16
CA ALA A 39 -3.52 -1.08 19.25
C ALA A 39 -3.62 -1.85 20.59
N PRO A 40 -2.61 -1.73 21.47
CA PRO A 40 -2.66 -2.28 22.82
C PRO A 40 -3.77 -1.62 23.64
N VAL A 41 -4.11 -2.23 24.79
CA VAL A 41 -5.12 -1.69 25.73
C VAL A 41 -4.70 -0.33 26.28
N ASN A 42 -3.40 -0.10 26.47
CA ASN A 42 -2.86 1.17 26.96
C ASN A 42 -3.32 2.34 26.07
N HIS A 43 -4.08 3.27 26.66
CA HIS A 43 -4.64 4.44 25.98
C HIS A 43 -3.57 5.42 25.47
N PHE A 44 -2.35 5.38 26.02
CA PHE A 44 -1.25 6.23 25.57
C PHE A 44 -0.50 5.66 24.36
N ALA A 45 -0.79 4.43 23.94
CA ALA A 45 -0.07 3.73 22.87
C ALA A 45 -0.95 3.47 21.64
N LYS A 46 -1.71 4.49 21.20
CA LYS A 46 -2.63 4.39 20.05
C LYS A 46 -2.04 4.86 18.72
N GLU A 47 -1.03 5.74 18.75
CA GLU A 47 -0.40 6.22 17.52
C GLU A 47 0.57 5.16 16.97
N VAL A 48 0.36 4.72 15.73
CA VAL A 48 1.23 3.77 15.03
C VAL A 48 2.61 4.38 14.78
N THR A 49 2.66 5.69 14.57
CA THR A 49 3.83 6.44 14.09
C THR A 49 4.48 7.30 15.16
N ARG A 50 5.81 7.25 15.30
CA ARG A 50 6.59 8.13 16.18
C ARG A 50 7.68 8.88 15.43
N ARG A 51 7.63 10.21 15.45
CA ARG A 51 8.70 11.07 14.91
C ARG A 51 9.74 11.30 15.99
N VAL A 52 10.98 10.92 15.72
CA VAL A 52 12.12 11.14 16.62
C VAL A 52 12.91 12.33 16.08
N VAL A 53 12.74 13.49 16.70
CA VAL A 53 13.39 14.75 16.29
C VAL A 53 14.03 15.45 17.49
N ILE A 54 15.10 16.19 17.22
CA ILE A 54 15.66 17.20 18.12
C ILE A 54 15.25 18.56 17.53
N GLY A 55 14.34 19.27 18.19
CA GLY A 55 13.81 20.55 17.72
C GLY A 55 12.40 20.48 17.10
N SER A 56 11.63 21.57 17.22
CA SER A 56 10.21 21.59 16.86
C SER A 56 10.00 21.74 15.34
N LYS A 57 9.02 20.99 14.80
CA LYS A 57 8.40 21.14 13.47
C LYS A 57 9.20 20.73 12.20
N ILE A 58 10.47 20.33 12.28
CA ILE A 58 11.26 19.84 11.10
C ILE A 58 10.57 18.67 10.39
N TRP A 59 9.89 17.80 11.15
CA TRP A 59 9.22 16.61 10.63
C TRP A 59 8.00 16.89 9.74
N ARG A 60 7.46 18.10 9.73
CA ARG A 60 6.26 18.43 8.93
C ARG A 60 6.49 18.31 7.42
N HIS A 61 7.75 18.32 6.98
CA HIS A 61 8.14 18.17 5.59
C HIS A 61 8.44 16.72 5.18
N TRP A 62 8.48 15.79 6.14
CA TRP A 62 8.71 14.37 5.84
C TRP A 62 7.50 13.80 5.10
N ASN A 63 7.66 12.63 4.49
CA ASN A 63 6.66 12.05 3.61
C ASN A 63 6.24 10.67 4.11
N TRP A 64 5.28 10.63 5.04
CA TRP A 64 4.77 9.37 5.62
C TRP A 64 3.30 9.18 5.28
N ARG A 65 2.96 7.97 4.82
CA ARG A 65 1.67 7.64 4.21
C ARG A 65 1.16 6.30 4.71
N SER A 66 -0.17 6.16 4.71
CA SER A 66 -0.91 4.94 5.04
C SER A 66 -1.99 4.73 3.98
N GLU A 67 -2.04 3.53 3.40
CA GLU A 67 -2.97 3.13 2.33
C GLU A 67 -3.57 1.77 2.64
N GLY A 68 -4.90 1.69 2.70
CA GLY A 68 -5.57 0.39 2.90
C GLY A 68 -5.19 -0.31 4.21
N ASP A 69 -4.56 0.41 5.15
CA ASP A 69 -4.21 -0.13 6.45
C ASP A 69 -5.47 -0.20 7.33
N LEU A 70 -5.64 -1.31 8.04
CA LEU A 70 -6.74 -1.55 8.96
C LEU A 70 -6.34 -1.11 10.37
N MET A 71 -7.03 -0.12 10.92
CA MET A 71 -6.81 0.41 12.25
C MET A 71 -7.86 -0.14 13.23
N LEU A 72 -7.41 -0.84 14.28
CA LEU A 72 -8.29 -1.48 15.27
C LEU A 72 -7.96 -1.01 16.69
N ASN A 73 -8.93 -1.12 17.59
CA ASN A 73 -8.82 -0.73 18.99
C ASN A 73 -8.32 0.72 19.20
N GLY A 74 -8.77 1.64 18.33
CA GLY A 74 -8.38 3.05 18.38
C GLY A 74 -6.97 3.36 17.86
N ALA A 75 -6.31 2.41 17.18
CA ALA A 75 -5.07 2.70 16.45
C ALA A 75 -5.29 3.86 15.47
N TYR A 76 -4.28 4.69 15.28
CA TYR A 76 -4.30 5.70 14.22
C TYR A 76 -2.90 5.97 13.66
N TYR A 77 -2.88 6.43 12.42
CA TYR A 77 -1.66 6.83 11.71
C TYR A 77 -1.72 8.32 11.44
N THR A 78 -0.66 9.06 11.80
CA THR A 78 -0.58 10.49 11.51
C THR A 78 0.27 10.72 10.26
N PRO A 79 -0.34 10.92 9.07
CA PRO A 79 0.41 11.20 7.86
C PRO A 79 1.09 12.58 7.93
N ILE A 80 2.22 12.73 7.24
CA ILE A 80 2.99 13.98 7.16
C ILE A 80 3.50 14.19 5.72
N GLY A 81 3.54 15.45 5.27
CA GLY A 81 4.07 15.86 3.97
C GLY A 81 3.02 16.41 2.96
N ARG A 82 3.35 17.52 2.28
CA ARG A 82 2.46 18.28 1.36
C ARG A 82 2.08 17.58 0.03
N GLY A 83 2.54 16.37 -0.22
CA GLY A 83 2.24 15.61 -1.44
C GLY A 83 1.74 14.19 -1.17
N ALA A 84 1.50 13.85 0.11
CA ALA A 84 1.11 12.52 0.53
C ALA A 84 -0.23 12.04 -0.06
N VAL A 85 -1.10 12.97 -0.43
CA VAL A 85 -2.42 12.67 -1.04
C VAL A 85 -2.42 12.78 -2.57
N ALA A 86 -1.81 13.82 -3.16
CA ALA A 86 -1.91 14.08 -4.61
C ALA A 86 -1.00 13.22 -5.49
N ASN A 87 0.26 13.01 -5.10
CA ASN A 87 1.15 12.08 -5.83
C ASN A 87 0.74 10.62 -5.59
N TYR A 88 0.08 10.37 -4.47
CA TYR A 88 -0.43 9.07 -4.07
C TYR A 88 -1.65 8.65 -4.87
N ALA A 89 -2.65 9.51 -5.08
CA ALA A 89 -3.78 9.18 -5.96
C ALA A 89 -3.30 8.82 -7.38
N ARG A 90 -2.29 9.54 -7.88
CA ARG A 90 -1.65 9.21 -9.17
C ARG A 90 -0.92 7.88 -9.14
N ASP A 91 -0.13 7.60 -8.10
CA ASP A 91 0.65 6.34 -8.00
C ASP A 91 -0.28 5.13 -7.78
N MET A 92 -1.34 5.27 -6.97
CA MET A 92 -2.39 4.28 -6.79
C MET A 92 -3.13 4.02 -8.11
N LEU A 93 -3.50 5.08 -8.83
CA LEU A 93 -4.13 4.97 -10.14
C LEU A 93 -3.20 4.29 -11.16
N LEU A 94 -1.91 4.63 -11.17
CA LEU A 94 -0.94 4.02 -12.06
C LEU A 94 -0.77 2.52 -11.74
N ARG A 95 -0.68 2.16 -10.45
CA ARG A 95 -0.56 0.76 -10.00
C ARG A 95 -1.81 -0.05 -10.32
N SER A 96 -3.01 0.52 -10.15
CA SER A 96 -4.26 -0.16 -10.48
C SER A 96 -4.41 -0.34 -11.99
N LEU A 97 -4.05 0.67 -12.80
CA LEU A 97 -4.02 0.56 -14.26
C LEU A 97 -3.01 -0.49 -14.73
N VAL A 98 -1.80 -0.53 -14.16
CA VAL A 98 -0.79 -1.55 -14.49
C VAL A 98 -1.26 -2.96 -14.12
N ARG A 99 -1.91 -3.13 -12.95
CA ARG A 99 -2.52 -4.41 -12.56
C ARG A 99 -3.62 -4.82 -13.54
N LEU A 100 -4.51 -3.90 -13.93
CA LEU A 100 -5.59 -4.16 -14.87
C LEU A 100 -5.02 -4.55 -16.25
N ALA A 101 -4.04 -3.80 -16.76
CA ALA A 101 -3.36 -4.11 -18.02
C ALA A 101 -2.73 -5.52 -18.01
N LYS A 102 -2.16 -5.93 -16.88
CA LYS A 102 -1.56 -7.26 -16.69
C LYS A 102 -2.59 -8.39 -16.61
N VAL A 103 -3.78 -8.11 -16.07
CA VAL A 103 -4.92 -9.06 -16.08
C VAL A 103 -5.45 -9.21 -17.50
N LEU A 104 -5.66 -8.10 -18.21
CA LEU A 104 -6.12 -8.10 -19.60
C LEU A 104 -5.12 -8.81 -20.53
N SER A 105 -3.81 -8.58 -20.35
CA SER A 105 -2.78 -9.24 -21.15
C SER A 105 -2.68 -10.75 -20.88
N ARG A 106 -3.05 -11.21 -19.68
CA ARG A 106 -3.10 -12.65 -19.31
C ARG A 106 -4.40 -13.33 -19.71
N GLY A 107 -5.50 -12.58 -19.83
CA GLY A 107 -6.82 -13.07 -20.20
C GLY A 107 -7.13 -13.04 -21.70
N THR A 108 -6.18 -12.61 -22.55
CA THR A 108 -6.41 -12.59 -24.00
C THR A 108 -6.27 -14.02 -24.56
N LEU A 109 -7.37 -14.76 -24.59
CA LEU A 109 -7.50 -15.93 -25.46
C LEU A 109 -7.35 -15.42 -26.90
N LEU A 110 -6.26 -15.75 -27.59
CA LEU A 110 -6.14 -15.49 -29.03
C LEU A 110 -7.24 -16.29 -29.72
N LEU A 111 -8.35 -15.61 -30.06
CA LEU A 111 -9.38 -16.14 -30.94
C LEU A 111 -8.79 -16.27 -32.34
N ARG A 112 -8.09 -17.39 -32.59
CA ARG A 112 -7.72 -17.79 -33.96
C ARG A 112 -8.98 -18.32 -34.62
N SER A 113 -9.65 -17.49 -35.40
CA SER A 113 -10.64 -17.96 -36.35
C SER A 113 -9.90 -18.75 -37.45
N SER A 114 -10.14 -20.05 -37.53
CA SER A 114 -9.79 -20.86 -38.70
C SER A 114 -11.06 -21.08 -39.50
N VAL A 115 -11.21 -20.37 -40.62
CA VAL A 115 -12.27 -20.66 -41.58
C VAL A 115 -11.84 -21.89 -42.38
N ARG A 116 -12.48 -23.04 -42.12
CA ARG A 116 -12.54 -24.14 -43.08
C ARG A 116 -14.00 -24.44 -43.36
N GLY A 117 -14.30 -24.62 -44.64
CA GLY A 117 -15.61 -24.44 -45.25
C GLY A 117 -16.78 -25.20 -44.62
N LYS A 118 -17.96 -24.56 -44.76
CA LYS A 118 -19.32 -25.09 -44.64
C LYS A 118 -19.57 -26.08 -43.49
N GLY A 119 -19.98 -25.54 -42.35
CA GLY A 119 -20.85 -26.25 -41.39
C GLY A 119 -20.31 -26.31 -39.95
N LYS A 120 -20.99 -25.57 -39.07
CA LYS A 120 -20.95 -25.66 -37.58
C LYS A 120 -19.69 -25.12 -36.88
N LEU A 121 -19.87 -24.03 -36.14
CA LEU A 121 -18.90 -23.48 -35.19
C LEU A 121 -18.77 -24.45 -33.99
N LEU A 122 -17.67 -25.19 -33.89
CA LEU A 122 -17.34 -26.00 -32.72
C LEU A 122 -16.40 -25.19 -31.81
N LEU A 123 -16.93 -24.68 -30.69
CA LEU A 123 -16.12 -24.14 -29.59
C LEU A 123 -15.48 -25.31 -28.84
N ARG A 124 -14.16 -25.50 -28.97
CA ARG A 124 -13.38 -26.38 -28.10
C ARG A 124 -12.47 -25.53 -27.23
N SER A 125 -12.70 -25.56 -25.91
CA SER A 125 -11.75 -25.09 -24.92
C SER A 125 -10.76 -26.22 -24.61
N SER A 126 -9.47 -26.00 -24.86
CA SER A 126 -8.41 -26.83 -24.28
C SER A 126 -7.81 -26.08 -23.09
N VAL A 127 -7.82 -26.73 -21.94
CA VAL A 127 -7.06 -26.33 -20.75
C VAL A 127 -5.73 -27.09 -20.80
N THR A 128 -4.62 -26.38 -20.67
CA THR A 128 -3.32 -26.95 -20.29
C THR A 128 -2.95 -26.40 -18.93
#